data_AF-A0AAD3SQ38-F1
#
_entry.id   AF-A0AAD3SQ38-F1
#
_cell.length_a   1.000
_cell.length_b   1.000
_cell.length_c   1.000
_cell.angle_alpha   90.00
_cell.angle_beta   90.00
_cell.angle_gamma   90.00
#
_symmetry.space_group_name_H-M   'P 1'
#
loop_
_entity.id
_entity.type
_entity.pdbx_description
1 polymer ?
#
loop_
_entity_poly.entity_id
_entity_poly.type
_entity_poly.pdbx_seq_one_letter_code
_entity_poly.pdbx_strand_id
1 'polypeptide(L)'
;MSLLFYLDLFGEALTVYKVKFVAAQIKVVDEPNDEGVMFTYPGKLSDSFPRSSANEKAARVAIGGAYPPDLINCKACHNVEQEIEERKLMSNRILSHTWMAGDL
;
A
#
# COMPACT_ATOMS: atom_id res chain seq x y z
N MET A 1 -4.51 2.76 5.52
CA MET A 1 -4.62 1.28 5.33
C MET A 1 -5.57 0.68 6.37
N SER A 2 -6.85 1.05 6.34
CA SER A 2 -7.86 0.59 7.33
C SER A 2 -8.80 -0.51 6.80
N LEU A 3 -8.53 -1.03 5.60
CA LEU A 3 -9.42 -1.97 4.89
C LEU A 3 -8.78 -3.34 4.64
N LEU A 4 -7.55 -3.56 5.13
CA LEU A 4 -6.86 -4.85 5.06
C LEU A 4 -6.81 -5.44 6.46
N PHE A 5 -7.15 -6.72 6.57
CA PHE A 5 -7.13 -7.48 7.82
C PHE A 5 -5.99 -8.51 7.81
N TYR A 6 -5.54 -8.94 8.98
CA TYR A 6 -4.57 -10.04 9.07
C TYR A 6 -5.12 -11.35 8.49
N LEU A 7 -6.43 -11.56 8.51
CA LEU A 7 -7.08 -12.69 7.85
C LEU A 7 -6.81 -12.75 6.34
N ASP A 8 -6.67 -11.61 5.67
CA ASP A 8 -6.47 -11.56 4.21
C ASP A 8 -5.08 -12.10 3.81
N LEU A 9 -4.11 -12.15 4.73
CA LEU A 9 -2.81 -12.77 4.50
C LEU A 9 -2.85 -14.31 4.49
N PHE A 10 -3.94 -14.90 5.01
CA PHE A 10 -4.06 -16.33 5.14
C PHE A 10 -4.35 -16.98 3.78
N GLY A 11 -3.49 -17.91 3.37
CA GLY A 11 -3.65 -18.65 2.11
C GLY A 11 -2.90 -18.04 0.92
N GLU A 12 -2.69 -16.72 0.89
CA GLU A 12 -1.90 -16.08 -0.17
C GLU A 12 -0.40 -16.06 0.15
N ALA A 13 -0.01 -15.66 1.36
CA ALA A 13 1.40 -15.38 1.69
C ALA A 13 1.93 -16.12 2.93
N LEU A 14 1.07 -16.46 3.90
CA LEU A 14 1.50 -16.96 5.21
C LEU A 14 0.63 -18.12 5.74
N THR A 15 1.25 -18.99 6.52
CA THR A 15 0.55 -20.04 7.28
C THR A 15 -0.13 -19.46 8.53
N VAL A 16 -1.20 -20.11 9.03
CA VAL A 16 -1.99 -19.63 10.20
C VAL A 16 -1.10 -19.22 11.38
N TYR A 17 -0.09 -20.03 11.69
CA TYR A 17 0.81 -19.78 12.82
C TYR A 17 1.63 -18.50 12.65
N LYS A 18 2.12 -18.24 11.44
CA LYS A 18 2.90 -17.04 11.14
C LYS A 18 2.02 -15.80 11.17
N VAL A 19 0.80 -15.86 10.63
CA VAL A 19 -0.13 -14.72 10.67
C VAL A 19 -0.49 -14.37 12.11
N LYS A 20 -0.78 -15.37 12.95
CA LYS A 20 -1.03 -15.15 14.39
C LYS A 20 0.17 -14.52 15.09
N PHE A 21 1.38 -14.96 14.77
CA PHE A 21 2.60 -14.38 15.33
C PHE A 21 2.76 -12.91 14.92
N VAL A 22 2.55 -12.58 13.64
CA VAL A 22 2.66 -11.20 13.12
C VAL A 22 1.60 -10.30 13.75
N ALA A 23 0.35 -10.76 13.86
CA ALA A 23 -0.72 -10.00 14.50
C ALA A 23 -0.40 -9.70 15.98
N ALA A 24 0.14 -10.69 16.71
CA ALA A 24 0.48 -10.54 18.12
C ALA A 24 1.66 -9.59 18.40
N GLN A 25 2.47 -9.23 17.39
CA GLN A 25 3.55 -8.23 17.55
C GLN A 25 3.01 -6.80 17.75
N ILE A 26 1.75 -6.57 17.41
CA ILE A 26 1.15 -5.25 17.43
C ILE A 26 0.28 -5.12 18.67
N LYS A 27 0.38 -3.95 19.31
CA LYS A 27 -0.48 -3.58 20.43
C LYS A 27 -1.65 -2.78 19.88
N VAL A 28 -2.85 -3.31 20.03
CA VAL A 28 -4.09 -2.65 19.66
C VAL A 28 -4.71 -2.04 20.91
N VAL A 29 -5.12 -0.79 20.82
CA VAL A 29 -5.86 -0.09 21.90
C VAL A 29 -7.33 -0.40 21.71
N ASP A 30 -7.98 -0.91 22.75
CA ASP A 30 -9.40 -1.25 22.76
C ASP A 30 -10.28 -0.09 23.24
N GLU A 31 -11.58 -0.31 23.23
CA GLU A 31 -12.56 0.58 23.84
C GLU A 31 -12.38 0.68 25.37
N PRO A 32 -12.77 1.82 25.97
CA PRO A 32 -12.76 1.97 27.42
C PRO A 32 -13.71 0.96 28.07
N ASN A 33 -13.27 0.30 29.14
CA ASN A 33 -14.15 -0.56 29.94
C ASN A 33 -15.22 0.26 30.67
N ASP A 34 -16.11 -0.41 31.41
CA ASP A 34 -17.15 0.23 32.23
C ASP A 34 -16.61 1.22 33.29
N GLU A 35 -15.31 1.16 33.60
CA GLU A 35 -14.61 2.06 34.51
C GLU A 35 -13.90 3.22 33.79
N GLY A 36 -13.97 3.30 32.46
CA GLY A 36 -13.34 4.32 31.63
C GLY A 36 -11.84 4.13 31.37
N VAL A 37 -11.29 2.96 31.70
CA VAL A 37 -9.87 2.64 31.50
C VAL A 37 -9.65 2.03 30.12
N MET A 38 -8.70 2.59 29.37
CA MET A 38 -8.31 2.07 28.04
C MET A 38 -7.40 0.84 28.20
N PHE A 39 -7.73 -0.26 27.53
CA PHE A 39 -6.91 -1.48 27.55
C PHE A 39 -6.12 -1.66 26.26
N THR A 40 -4.99 -2.36 26.36
CA THR A 40 -4.23 -2.80 25.18
C THR A 40 -4.20 -4.32 25.14
N TYR A 41 -4.45 -4.89 23.96
CA TYR A 41 -4.36 -6.33 23.74
C TYR A 41 -3.40 -6.64 22.58
N PRO A 42 -2.79 -7.85 22.56
CA PRO A 42 -2.03 -8.30 21.41
C PRO A 42 -2.98 -8.51 20.22
N GLY A 43 -2.59 -8.01 19.05
CA GLY A 43 -3.41 -8.02 17.84
C GLY A 43 -3.94 -9.41 17.47
N LYS A 44 -5.20 -9.44 17.06
CA LYS A 44 -5.96 -10.60 16.60
C LYS A 44 -5.98 -10.63 15.07
N LEU A 45 -6.36 -11.78 14.53
CA LEU A 45 -6.47 -11.96 13.07
C LEU A 45 -7.54 -11.06 12.44
N SER A 46 -8.60 -10.77 13.19
CA SER A 46 -9.70 -9.87 12.78
C SER A 46 -9.32 -8.40 12.76
N ASP A 47 -8.15 -8.03 13.28
CA ASP A 47 -7.77 -6.62 13.39
C ASP A 47 -7.24 -6.10 12.05
N SER A 48 -7.53 -4.83 11.77
CA SER A 48 -6.97 -4.14 10.61
C SER A 48 -5.50 -3.83 10.84
N PHE A 49 -4.74 -3.73 9.75
CA PHE A 49 -3.37 -3.21 9.82
C PHE A 49 -3.35 -1.80 10.42
N PRO A 50 -2.32 -1.47 11.22
CA PRO A 50 -2.15 -0.12 11.74
C PRO A 50 -1.85 0.84 10.59
N ARG A 51 -2.38 2.06 10.70
CA ARG A 51 -2.03 3.14 9.77
C ARG A 51 -0.58 3.55 9.99
N SER A 52 0.13 3.85 8.91
CA SER A 52 1.53 4.30 8.94
C SER A 52 1.76 5.60 9.71
N SER A 53 0.72 6.43 9.80
CA SER A 53 0.72 7.71 10.52
C SER A 53 -0.61 7.85 11.25
N ALA A 54 -0.60 8.49 12.42
CA ALA A 54 -1.83 8.73 13.18
C ALA A 54 -2.81 9.58 12.34
N ASN A 55 -2.31 10.68 11.76
CA ASN A 55 -3.12 11.71 11.11
C ASN A 55 -2.47 12.18 9.80
N GLU A 56 -3.27 12.74 8.88
CA GLU A 56 -2.81 13.33 7.62
C GLU A 56 -1.75 14.42 7.81
N LYS A 57 -1.94 15.31 8.80
CA LYS A 57 -0.97 16.37 9.11
C LYS A 57 0.38 15.79 9.53
N ALA A 58 0.37 14.70 10.31
CA ALA A 58 1.59 14.03 10.74
C ALA A 58 2.31 13.35 9.56
N ALA A 59 1.56 12.74 8.65
CA ALA A 59 2.10 12.18 7.41
C ALA A 59 2.77 13.24 6.53
N ARG A 60 2.11 14.39 6.35
CA ARG A 60 2.64 15.51 5.56
C ARG A 60 3.93 16.05 6.19
N VAL A 61 4.01 16.21 7.50
CA VAL A 61 5.24 16.68 8.17
C VAL A 61 6.39 15.68 7.99
N ALA A 62 6.11 14.38 8.09
CA ALA A 62 7.14 13.35 7.95
C ALA A 62 7.73 13.25 6.53
N ILE A 63 6.97 13.64 5.50
CA ILE A 63 7.34 13.52 4.07
C ILE A 63 7.35 14.92 3.41
N GLY A 64 7.79 15.96 4.13
CA GLY A 64 8.09 17.27 3.54
C GLY A 64 6.90 18.00 2.89
N GLY A 65 5.67 17.75 3.34
CA GLY A 65 4.43 18.38 2.91
C GLY A 65 3.54 17.52 2.01
N ALA A 66 4.09 16.44 1.43
CA ALA A 66 3.34 15.52 0.59
C ALA A 66 2.56 14.51 1.44
N TYR A 67 1.29 14.27 1.10
CA TYR A 67 0.49 13.22 1.74
C TYR A 67 0.50 11.99 0.83
N PRO A 68 1.10 10.87 1.26
CA PRO A 68 1.11 9.65 0.47
C PRO A 68 -0.33 9.11 0.36
N PRO A 69 -0.81 8.80 -0.85
CA PRO A 69 -2.14 8.19 -1.01
C PRO A 69 -2.16 6.81 -0.33
N ASP A 70 -3.31 6.44 0.23
CA ASP A 70 -3.49 5.12 0.82
C ASP A 70 -3.31 4.01 -0.23
N LEU A 71 -2.41 3.06 0.05
CA LEU A 71 -1.97 2.04 -0.91
C LEU A 71 -3.08 1.09 -1.39
N ILE A 72 -4.18 0.97 -0.65
CA ILE A 72 -5.30 0.06 -0.97
C ILE A 72 -6.15 0.61 -2.12
N ASN A 73 -6.28 1.93 -2.22
CA ASN A 73 -7.16 2.58 -3.20
C ASN A 73 -6.38 3.21 -4.35
N CYS A 74 -5.13 2.79 -4.59
CA CYS A 74 -4.31 3.29 -5.69
C CYS A 74 -4.76 2.72 -7.04
N LYS A 75 -6.03 2.92 -7.41
CA LYS A 75 -6.51 2.83 -8.80
C LYS A 75 -6.11 4.07 -9.62
N ALA A 76 -5.66 5.13 -8.93
CA ALA A 76 -5.18 6.37 -9.54
C ALA A 76 -3.80 6.23 -10.20
N CYS A 77 -3.06 5.14 -9.94
CA CYS A 77 -1.99 4.69 -10.83
C CYS A 77 -2.61 3.95 -12.02
N HIS A 78 -3.37 4.65 -12.85
CA HIS A 78 -3.80 4.09 -14.11
C HIS A 78 -2.54 3.81 -14.96
N ASN A 79 -2.32 2.52 -15.25
CA ASN A 79 -1.57 2.00 -16.39
C ASN A 79 -0.15 2.54 -16.64
N VAL A 80 0.72 2.56 -15.61
CA VAL A 80 2.18 2.71 -15.84
C VAL A 80 2.71 1.67 -16.83
N GLU A 81 2.11 0.47 -16.88
CA GLU A 81 2.48 -0.56 -17.85
C GLU A 81 2.11 -0.19 -19.29
N GLN A 82 0.92 0.38 -19.54
CA GLN A 82 0.55 0.84 -20.89
C GLN A 82 1.36 2.05 -21.31
N GLU A 83 1.67 2.97 -20.39
CA GLU A 83 2.51 4.13 -20.71
C GLU A 83 3.95 3.71 -21.07
N ILE A 84 4.49 2.67 -20.42
CA ILE A 84 5.80 2.08 -20.76
C ILE A 84 5.75 1.39 -22.14
N GLU A 85 4.67 0.67 -22.45
CA GLU A 85 4.51 -0.04 -23.72
C GLU A 85 4.28 0.92 -24.89
N GLU A 86 3.47 1.96 -24.71
CA GLU A 86 3.25 3.02 -25.69
C GLU A 86 4.55 3.79 -25.96
N ARG A 87 5.35 4.10 -24.93
CA ARG A 87 6.68 4.71 -25.11
C ARG A 87 7.64 3.81 -25.89
N LYS A 88 7.61 2.48 -25.68
CA LYS A 88 8.40 1.52 -26.46
C LYS A 88 7.94 1.45 -27.92
N LEU A 89 6.63 1.43 -28.17
CA LEU A 89 6.05 1.44 -29.51
C LEU A 89 6.38 2.73 -30.27
N MET A 90 6.31 3.88 -29.59
CA MET A 90 6.60 5.19 -30.16
C MET A 90 8.10 5.36 -30.45
N SER A 91 8.97 4.85 -29.57
CA SER A 91 10.42 4.80 -29.81
C SER A 91 10.78 3.91 -31.00
N ASN A 92 10.18 2.72 -31.13
CA ASN A 92 10.39 1.84 -32.29
C ASN A 92 9.89 2.47 -33.60
N ARG A 93 8.77 3.20 -33.57
CA ARG A 93 8.24 3.91 -34.74
C ARG A 93 9.15 5.09 -35.15
N ILE A 94 9.67 5.86 -34.20
CA ILE A 94 10.62 6.94 -34.47
C ILE A 94 11.90 6.38 -35.11
N LEU A 95 12.47 5.32 -34.53
CA LEU A 95 13.67 4.68 -35.08
C LEU A 95 13.42 4.19 -36.51
N SER A 96 12.28 3.56 -36.82
CA SER A 96 11.97 3.13 -38.20
C SER A 96 11.85 4.29 -39.21
N HIS A 97 11.40 5.48 -38.78
CA HIS A 97 11.29 6.64 -39.66
C HIS A 97 12.63 7.37 -39.86
N THR A 98 13.55 7.31 -38.90
CA THR A 98 14.89 7.91 -39.02
C THR A 98 15.81 7.09 -39.94
N TRP A 99 15.58 5.79 -40.09
CA TRP A 99 16.31 4.93 -41.04
C TRP A 99 15.83 5.02 -42.51
N MET A 100 14.73 5.72 -42.80
CA MET A 100 14.22 5.92 -44.18
C MET A 100 14.65 7.27 -44.79
N ALA A 101 15.35 8.12 -44.03
CA ALA A 101 15.73 9.48 -44.43
C ALA A 101 17.25 9.66 -44.61
N GLY A 102 18.02 8.57 -44.62
CA GLY A 102 19.48 8.59 -44.60
C GLY A 102 20.20 7.86 -45.74
N ASP A 103 19.52 7.60 -46.87
CA ASP A 103 20.12 7.02 -48.08
C ASP A 103 19.81 7.90 -49.31
N LEU A 104 20.47 9.06 -49.41
CA LEU A 104 20.66 9.86 -50.64
C LEU A 104 21.93 10.70 -50.52
#